data_AF-A0A916CUD6-F1
#
_entry.id   AF-A0A916CUD6-F1
#
_cell.length_a   1.000
_cell.length_b   1.000
_cell.length_c   1.000
_cell.angle_alpha   90.00
_cell.angle_beta   90.00
_cell.angle_gamma   90.00
#
_symmetry.space_group_name_H-M   'P 1'
#
loop_
_entity.id
_entity.type
_entity.pdbx_description
1 polymer ?
#
loop_
_entity_poly.entity_id
_entity_poly.type
_entity_poly.pdbx_seq_one_letter_code
_entity_poly.pdbx_strand_id
1 'polypeptide(L)'
;MTHRLARLDIAALLPRAVAVIALLLAAFPDLALASSPFVRGSGAVQVEMLAILTPIAVIAVMGSGTLAWFGRISWMWFIGAVVGTVLVFGGPQIVSWIRSAFGV
;
A
#
# COMPACT_ATOMS: atom_id res chain seq x y z
N MET A 1 -27.06 49.97 30.80
CA MET A 1 -27.40 49.57 29.41
C MET A 1 -26.33 48.62 28.82
N THR A 2 -25.79 47.68 29.62
CA THR A 2 -24.53 46.97 29.31
C THR A 2 -24.55 45.46 29.59
N HIS A 3 -25.69 44.87 30.01
CA HIS A 3 -25.76 43.44 30.37
C HIS A 3 -26.48 42.54 29.34
N ARG A 4 -27.02 43.09 28.24
CA ARG A 4 -27.71 42.31 27.19
C ARG A 4 -26.81 41.77 26.08
N LEU A 5 -25.55 42.22 25.98
CA LEU A 5 -24.66 41.88 24.86
C LEU A 5 -23.77 40.65 25.12
N ALA A 6 -23.61 40.22 26.37
CA ALA A 6 -22.80 39.02 26.70
C ALA A 6 -23.58 37.69 26.54
N ARG A 7 -24.92 37.76 26.46
CA ARG A 7 -25.79 36.64 26.06
C ARG A 7 -26.07 36.66 24.55
N LEU A 8 -25.09 37.06 23.74
CA LEU A 8 -25.11 36.76 22.31
C LEU A 8 -24.92 35.25 22.16
N ASP A 9 -26.03 34.53 22.36
CA ASP A 9 -26.40 33.23 21.84
C ASP A 9 -25.25 32.28 21.47
N ILE A 10 -24.35 32.00 22.41
CA ILE A 10 -23.34 30.93 22.29
C ILE A 10 -24.02 29.62 21.87
N ALA A 11 -25.22 29.37 22.38
CA ALA A 11 -26.09 28.25 22.01
C ALA A 11 -26.61 28.31 20.56
N ALA A 12 -26.79 29.49 19.96
CA ALA A 12 -27.21 29.62 18.55
C ALA A 12 -26.02 29.66 17.56
N LEU A 13 -24.81 29.97 18.04
CA LEU A 13 -23.59 29.92 17.25
C LEU A 13 -23.00 28.51 17.16
N LEU A 14 -23.16 27.69 18.20
CA LEU A 14 -22.81 26.27 18.23
C LEU A 14 -23.30 25.47 17.00
N PRO A 15 -24.61 25.46 16.67
CA PRO A 15 -25.11 24.68 15.53
C PRO A 15 -24.62 25.22 14.19
N ARG A 16 -24.41 26.54 14.07
CA ARG A 16 -23.87 27.16 12.84
C ARG A 16 -22.40 26.80 12.63
N ALA A 17 -21.60 26.81 13.69
CA ALA A 17 -20.20 26.38 13.65
C ALA A 17 -20.08 24.89 13.30
N VAL A 18 -20.92 24.04 13.90
CA VAL A 18 -20.95 22.60 13.58
C VAL A 18 -21.35 22.36 12.12
N ALA A 19 -22.34 23.09 11.60
CA ALA A 19 -22.75 22.97 10.19
C ALA A 19 -21.65 23.40 9.21
N VAL A 20 -20.91 24.47 9.51
CA VAL A 20 -19.77 24.91 8.70
C VAL A 20 -18.64 23.89 8.74
N ILE A 21 -18.32 23.33 9.92
CA ILE A 21 -17.31 22.29 10.06
C ILE A 21 -17.71 21.03 9.30
N ALA A 22 -18.98 20.60 9.39
CA ALA A 22 -19.49 19.44 8.65
C ALA A 22 -19.44 19.66 7.13
N LEU A 23 -19.77 20.86 6.65
CA LEU A 23 -19.68 21.22 5.24
C LEU A 23 -18.22 21.20 4.74
N LEU A 24 -17.28 21.70 5.55
CA LEU A 24 -15.85 21.67 5.23
C LEU A 24 -15.30 20.24 5.21
N LEU A 25 -15.71 19.39 6.16
CA LEU A 25 -15.33 17.97 6.20
C LEU A 25 -15.91 17.17 5.02
N ALA A 26 -17.12 17.51 4.56
CA ALA A 26 -17.73 16.91 3.37
C ALA A 26 -17.08 17.39 2.06
N ALA A 27 -16.62 18.64 2.00
CA ALA A 27 -15.93 19.20 0.84
C ALA A 27 -14.48 18.71 0.70
N PHE A 28 -13.84 18.32 1.81
CA PHE A 28 -12.47 17.83 1.86
C PHE A 28 -12.40 16.49 2.64
N PRO A 29 -12.88 15.39 2.05
CA PRO A 29 -12.95 14.09 2.73
C PRO A 29 -11.58 13.59 3.20
N ASP A 30 -10.50 13.94 2.50
CA ASP A 30 -9.12 13.59 2.88
C ASP A 30 -8.63 14.27 4.17
N LEU A 31 -9.18 15.46 4.51
CA LEU A 31 -8.88 16.14 5.77
C LEU A 31 -9.70 15.56 6.93
N ALA A 32 -10.91 15.07 6.63
CA ALA A 32 -11.80 14.41 7.59
C ALA A 32 -11.33 13.00 7.95
N LEU A 33 -10.75 12.28 6.99
CA LEU A 33 -10.18 10.94 7.13
C LEU A 33 -8.65 10.99 7.03
N ALA A 34 -8.01 11.82 7.86
CA ALA A 34 -6.56 11.90 7.89
C ALA A 34 -5.95 10.50 8.13
N SER A 35 -5.43 9.89 7.05
CA SER A 35 -4.82 8.56 7.11
C SER A 35 -3.61 8.60 8.06
N SER A 36 -3.43 7.55 8.85
CA SER A 36 -2.28 7.46 9.77
C SER A 36 -0.95 7.61 9.01
N PRO A 37 0.00 8.43 9.48
CA PRO A 37 1.29 8.62 8.82
C PRO A 37 2.11 7.33 8.69
N PHE A 38 1.78 6.30 9.48
CA PHE A 38 2.38 4.96 9.41
C PHE A 38 1.88 4.13 8.23
N VAL A 39 0.75 4.47 7.61
CA VAL A 39 0.26 3.78 6.39
C VAL A 39 1.23 4.01 5.24
N ARG A 40 1.69 5.26 5.07
CA ARG A 40 2.71 5.59 4.05
C ARG A 40 4.08 5.01 4.41
N GLY A 41 4.48 5.08 5.67
CA GLY A 41 5.75 4.51 6.12
C GLY A 41 5.83 2.99 5.97
N SER A 42 4.79 2.25 6.37
CA SER A 42 4.75 0.78 6.25
C SER A 42 4.66 0.31 4.80
N GLY A 43 3.86 0.99 3.97
CA GLY A 43 3.79 0.71 2.53
C GLY A 43 5.13 0.96 1.82
N ALA A 44 5.85 2.03 2.18
CA ALA A 44 7.15 2.33 1.60
C ALA A 44 8.17 1.21 1.86
N VAL A 45 8.23 0.68 3.08
CA VAL A 45 9.14 -0.44 3.41
C VAL A 45 8.80 -1.69 2.60
N GLN A 46 7.50 -1.97 2.39
CA GLN A 46 7.08 -3.11 1.57
C GLN A 46 7.52 -2.96 0.12
N VAL A 47 7.34 -1.77 -0.47
CA VAL A 47 7.77 -1.50 -1.86
C VAL A 47 9.28 -1.63 -2.01
N GLU A 48 10.07 -1.03 -1.12
CA GLU A 48 11.53 -1.09 -1.16
C GLU A 48 12.05 -2.53 -0.97
N MET A 49 11.46 -3.29 -0.05
CA MET A 49 11.81 -4.69 0.16
C MET A 49 11.58 -5.51 -1.11
N LEU A 50 10.43 -5.35 -1.77
CA LEU A 50 10.11 -6.09 -2.99
C LEU A 50 10.98 -5.64 -4.17
N ALA A 51 11.35 -4.35 -4.24
CA ALA A 51 12.28 -3.83 -5.24
C ALA A 51 13.66 -4.49 -5.13
N ILE A 52 14.15 -4.72 -3.91
CA ILE A 52 15.42 -5.40 -3.65
C ILE A 52 15.32 -6.92 -3.89
N LEU A 53 14.20 -7.55 -3.49
CA LEU A 53 14.02 -9.00 -3.64
C LEU A 53 13.78 -9.44 -5.08
N THR A 54 13.13 -8.62 -5.91
CA THR A 54 12.79 -8.95 -7.31
C THR A 54 13.99 -9.46 -8.13
N PRO A 55 15.13 -8.73 -8.21
CA PRO A 55 16.28 -9.23 -8.97
C PRO A 55 16.87 -10.51 -8.40
N ILE A 56 16.83 -10.70 -7.07
CA ILE A 56 17.31 -11.92 -6.41
C ILE A 56 16.47 -13.12 -6.85
N ALA A 57 15.15 -12.96 -6.90
CA ALA A 57 14.26 -14.02 -7.33
C ALA A 57 14.47 -14.42 -8.79
N VAL A 58 14.68 -13.43 -9.67
CA VAL A 58 15.01 -13.70 -11.08
C VAL A 58 16.29 -14.55 -11.18
N ILE A 59 17.34 -14.19 -10.45
CA ILE A 59 18.60 -14.94 -10.44
C ILE A 59 18.39 -16.34 -9.86
N ALA A 60 17.63 -16.49 -8.77
CA ALA A 60 17.37 -17.78 -8.14
C ALA A 60 16.62 -18.74 -9.08
N VAL A 61 15.59 -18.25 -9.79
CA VAL A 61 14.82 -19.06 -10.74
C VAL A 61 15.68 -19.42 -11.96
N MET A 62 16.40 -18.47 -12.54
CA MET A 62 17.26 -18.72 -13.72
C MET A 62 18.43 -19.64 -13.38
N GLY A 63 19.06 -19.45 -12.22
CA GLY A 63 20.17 -20.28 -11.74
C GLY A 63 19.73 -21.70 -11.40
N SER A 64 18.62 -21.87 -10.68
CA SER A 64 18.11 -23.22 -10.38
C SER A 64 17.63 -23.95 -11.63
N GLY A 65 16.99 -23.25 -12.58
CA GLY A 65 16.56 -23.84 -13.85
C GLY A 65 17.74 -24.33 -14.70
N THR A 66 18.80 -23.51 -14.82
CA THR A 66 20.02 -23.91 -15.53
C THR A 66 20.72 -25.09 -14.85
N LEU A 67 20.86 -25.06 -13.52
CA LEU A 67 21.47 -26.17 -12.76
C LEU A 67 20.64 -27.47 -12.85
N ALA A 68 19.31 -27.37 -12.85
CA ALA A 68 18.42 -28.52 -12.99
C ALA A 68 18.55 -29.15 -14.39
N TRP A 69 18.73 -28.32 -15.42
CA TRP A 69 18.97 -28.80 -16.78
C TRP A 69 20.24 -29.63 -16.88
N PHE A 70 21.35 -29.16 -16.30
CA PHE A 70 22.60 -29.91 -16.28
C PHE A 70 22.60 -31.12 -15.32
N GLY A 71 21.45 -31.48 -14.75
CA GLY A 71 21.32 -32.59 -13.79
C GLY A 71 22.10 -32.37 -12.49
N ARG A 72 22.50 -31.12 -12.19
CA ARG A 72 23.27 -30.78 -10.98
C ARG A 72 22.39 -30.63 -9.75
N ILE A 73 21.11 -30.31 -9.93
CA ILE A 73 20.09 -30.27 -8.87
C ILE A 73 18.81 -30.96 -9.32
N SER A 74 18.01 -31.48 -8.37
CA SER A 74 16.70 -32.05 -8.67
C SER A 74 15.70 -30.98 -9.13
N TRP A 75 14.84 -31.32 -10.08
CA TRP A 75 13.71 -30.49 -10.51
C TRP A 75 12.78 -30.09 -9.36
N MET A 76 12.73 -30.88 -8.28
CA MET A 76 11.97 -30.51 -7.08
C MET A 76 12.48 -29.22 -6.42
N TRP A 77 13.79 -28.97 -6.47
CA TRP A 77 14.37 -27.73 -5.94
C TRP A 77 14.01 -26.52 -6.81
N PHE A 78 13.94 -26.70 -8.13
CA PHE A 78 13.46 -25.66 -9.04
C PHE A 78 11.98 -25.33 -8.75
N ILE A 79 11.12 -26.33 -8.61
CA ILE A 79 9.72 -26.13 -8.24
C ILE A 79 9.62 -25.39 -6.89
N GLY A 80 10.43 -25.77 -5.92
CA GLY A 80 10.54 -25.07 -4.63
C GLY A 80 10.89 -23.59 -4.78
N ALA A 81 11.83 -23.24 -5.67
CA ALA A 81 12.19 -21.85 -5.95
C ALA A 81 11.04 -21.05 -6.60
N VAL A 82 10.29 -21.67 -7.53
CA VAL A 82 9.12 -21.03 -8.17
C VAL A 82 8.00 -20.80 -7.16
N VAL A 83 7.65 -21.82 -6.37
CA VAL A 83 6.60 -21.71 -5.34
C VAL A 83 7.00 -20.70 -4.26
N GLY A 84 8.26 -20.72 -3.82
CA GLY A 84 8.79 -19.73 -2.87
C GLY A 84 8.67 -18.30 -3.38
N THR A 85 8.94 -18.07 -4.66
CA THR A 85 8.74 -16.76 -5.31
C THR A 85 7.28 -16.33 -5.21
N VAL A 86 6.33 -17.19 -5.58
CA VAL A 86 4.89 -16.86 -5.49
C VAL A 86 4.46 -16.51 -4.07
N LEU A 87 4.99 -17.20 -3.06
CA LEU A 87 4.69 -16.96 -1.64
C LEU A 87 5.28 -15.64 -1.13
N VAL A 88 6.48 -15.23 -1.60
CA VAL A 88 7.15 -14.01 -1.15
C VAL A 88 6.53 -12.75 -1.75
N PHE A 89 6.26 -12.76 -3.06
CA PHE A 89 5.83 -11.56 -3.79
C PHE A 89 4.31 -11.38 -3.82
N GLY A 90 3.54 -12.47 -3.68
CA GLY A 90 2.07 -12.43 -3.68
C GLY A 90 1.45 -12.04 -5.02
N GLY A 91 0.12 -12.06 -5.08
CA GLY A 91 -0.65 -11.90 -6.33
C GLY A 91 -0.38 -10.60 -7.11
N PRO A 92 -0.46 -9.41 -6.49
CA PRO A 92 -0.38 -8.13 -7.22
C PRO A 92 0.93 -7.97 -8.01
N GLN A 93 2.05 -8.40 -7.44
CA GLN A 93 3.36 -8.26 -8.06
C GLN A 93 3.56 -9.24 -9.21
N ILE A 94 3.13 -10.50 -9.05
CA ILE A 94 3.19 -11.48 -10.15
C ILE A 94 2.33 -11.01 -11.32
N VAL A 95 1.14 -10.48 -11.05
CA VAL A 95 0.24 -9.95 -12.08
C VAL A 95 0.89 -8.78 -12.81
N SER A 96 1.58 -7.87 -12.12
CA SER A 96 2.25 -6.75 -12.78
C SER A 96 3.37 -7.20 -13.71
N TRP A 97 4.16 -8.22 -13.32
CA TRP A 97 5.20 -8.79 -14.18
C TRP A 97 4.61 -9.43 -15.43
N ILE A 98 3.57 -10.24 -15.27
CA ILE A 98 2.86 -10.84 -16.40
C ILE A 98 2.38 -9.75 -17.34
N ARG A 99 1.78 -8.69 -16.79
CA ARG A 99 1.29 -7.58 -17.57
C ARG A 99 2.40 -6.86 -18.34
N SER A 100 3.53 -6.60 -17.67
CA SER A 100 4.70 -6.01 -18.28
C SER A 100 5.31 -6.88 -19.39
N ALA A 101 5.28 -8.20 -19.25
CA ALA A 101 5.75 -9.14 -20.27
C ALA A 101 4.88 -9.09 -21.54
N PHE A 102 3.60 -8.77 -21.40
CA PHE A 102 2.68 -8.54 -22.52
C PHE A 102 2.60 -7.07 -22.95
N GLY A 103 3.33 -6.17 -22.29
CA GLY A 103 3.33 -4.74 -22.59
C GLY A 103 2.01 -4.02 -22.29
N VAL A 104 1.21 -4.55 -21.35
CA VAL A 104 -0.10 -4.00 -20.95
C VAL A 104 -0.13 -3.49 -19.50
#